data_AF-A0A0S7EVU7-F1
#
_entry.id   AF-A0A0S7EVU7-F1
#
_cell.length_a   1.000
_cell.length_b   1.000
_cell.length_c   1.000
_cell.angle_alpha   90.00
_cell.angle_beta   90.00
_cell.angle_gamma   90.00
#
_symmetry.space_group_name_H-M   'P 1'
#
loop_
_entity.id
_entity.type
_entity.pdbx_description
1 polymer ?
#
loop_
_entity_poly.entity_id
_entity_poly.type
_entity_poly.pdbx_seq_one_letter_code
_entity_poly.pdbx_strand_id
1 'polypeptide(L)'
;LQRILGEHPASERKTVVRHDRLLGLLLPFRAFGDVRFKWSPDMLSRLYDTRPDVLSAISESVRTLPPHYLTPPYLSAQPEVTRHLMKPADKFLVLATDGLWELMHRQMVVQLVGDHVAGQETSGLLCFNV
;
A
#
# COMPACT_ATOMS: atom_id res chain seq x y z
N LEU A 1 -5.76 10.26 -3.41
CA LEU A 1 -6.98 9.90 -4.18
C LEU A 1 -7.09 10.61 -5.53
N GLN A 2 -6.78 11.91 -5.65
CA GLN A 2 -6.95 12.63 -6.93
C GLN A 2 -6.26 11.97 -8.14
N ARG A 3 -5.04 11.46 -7.94
CA ARG A 3 -4.31 10.70 -8.99
C ARG A 3 -5.16 9.58 -9.59
N ILE A 4 -5.60 8.63 -8.76
CA ILE A 4 -6.31 7.44 -9.25
C ILE A 4 -7.68 7.80 -9.84
N LEU A 5 -8.35 8.80 -9.28
CA LEU A 5 -9.62 9.29 -9.85
C LEU A 5 -9.45 9.98 -11.20
N GLY A 6 -8.26 10.50 -11.50
CA GLY A 6 -7.92 11.12 -12.79
C GLY A 6 -7.39 10.14 -13.84
N GLU A 7 -6.94 8.95 -13.43
CA GLU A 7 -6.45 7.90 -14.34
C GLU A 7 -7.58 7.11 -15.00
N HIS A 8 -8.81 7.20 -14.47
CA HIS A 8 -9.98 6.47 -14.97
C HIS A 8 -11.11 7.43 -15.41
N PRO A 9 -12.00 7.00 -16.33
CA PRO A 9 -13.16 7.78 -16.75
C PRO A 9 -14.06 8.24 -15.59
N ALA A 10 -14.75 9.36 -15.78
CA ALA A 10 -15.63 9.95 -14.76
C ALA A 10 -16.76 8.99 -14.31
N SER A 11 -17.19 8.07 -15.18
CA SER A 11 -18.16 7.02 -14.88
C SER A 11 -17.70 6.07 -13.75
N GLU A 12 -16.40 5.92 -13.55
CA GLU A 12 -15.83 4.99 -12.58
C GLU A 12 -15.48 5.64 -11.22
N ARG A 13 -15.71 6.95 -11.05
CA ARG A 13 -15.35 7.68 -9.82
C ARG A 13 -15.92 7.08 -8.54
N LYS A 14 -17.06 6.40 -8.63
CA LYS A 14 -17.74 5.73 -7.50
C LYS A 14 -17.26 4.29 -7.26
N THR A 15 -16.49 3.73 -8.18
CA THR A 15 -16.11 2.30 -8.17
C THR A 15 -14.61 2.09 -8.03
N VAL A 16 -13.77 3.01 -8.53
CA VAL A 16 -12.30 2.94 -8.44
C VAL A 16 -11.83 2.81 -6.98
N VAL A 17 -12.44 3.56 -6.06
CA VAL A 17 -12.19 3.44 -4.61
C VAL A 17 -13.51 3.27 -3.87
N ARG A 18 -13.60 2.21 -3.07
CA ARG A 18 -14.78 1.90 -2.25
C ARG A 18 -14.32 1.43 -0.87
N HIS A 19 -14.94 1.93 0.19
CA HIS A 19 -14.57 1.61 1.58
C HIS A 19 -13.06 1.75 1.82
N ASP A 20 -12.49 2.85 1.33
CA ASP A 20 -11.06 3.17 1.40
C ASP A 20 -10.12 2.14 0.76
N ARG A 21 -10.65 1.28 -0.11
CA ARG A 21 -9.92 0.23 -0.82
C ARG A 21 -10.03 0.40 -2.33
N LEU A 22 -8.94 0.11 -3.04
CA LEU A 22 -8.89 0.02 -4.49
C LEU A 22 -9.85 -1.07 -4.97
N LEU A 23 -10.81 -0.69 -5.81
CA LEU A 23 -11.92 -1.54 -6.26
C LEU A 23 -12.68 -2.23 -5.11
N GLY A 24 -12.62 -1.66 -3.89
CA GLY A 24 -13.21 -2.27 -2.70
C GLY A 24 -12.45 -3.46 -2.11
N LEU A 25 -11.26 -3.78 -2.63
CA LEU A 25 -10.49 -4.96 -2.25
C LEU A 25 -9.16 -4.61 -1.55
N LEU A 26 -8.31 -3.85 -2.23
CA LEU A 26 -6.91 -3.68 -1.83
C LEU A 26 -6.70 -2.35 -1.09
N LEU A 27 -6.08 -2.41 0.09
CA LEU A 27 -5.75 -1.22 0.89
C LEU A 27 -4.70 -0.32 0.21
N PRO A 28 -3.52 -0.84 -0.20
CA PRO A 28 -2.53 -0.01 -0.88
C PRO A 28 -2.99 0.37 -2.29
N PHE A 29 -2.82 1.64 -2.66
CA PHE A 29 -3.13 2.13 -4.01
C PHE A 29 -1.91 2.13 -4.94
N ARG A 30 -0.78 1.63 -4.45
CA ARG A 30 0.45 1.34 -5.22
C ARG A 30 1.12 0.10 -4.61
N ALA A 31 1.53 -0.84 -5.45
CA ALA A 31 2.29 -1.99 -5.02
C ALA A 31 3.02 -2.65 -6.20
N PHE A 32 4.10 -3.35 -5.90
CA PHE A 32 4.67 -4.35 -6.81
C PHE A 32 3.77 -5.60 -6.83
N GLY A 33 3.91 -6.47 -7.84
CA GLY A 33 3.06 -7.67 -7.94
C GLY A 33 1.59 -7.33 -8.24
N ASP A 34 0.65 -8.00 -7.57
CA ASP A 34 -0.80 -7.75 -7.66
C ASP A 34 -1.33 -7.58 -9.09
N VAL A 35 -0.89 -8.47 -9.98
CA VAL A 35 -1.15 -8.40 -11.42
C VAL A 35 -2.63 -8.37 -11.78
N ARG A 36 -3.50 -8.92 -10.91
CA ARG A 36 -4.97 -8.90 -11.04
C ARG A 36 -5.56 -7.49 -11.07
N PHE A 37 -4.84 -6.49 -10.58
CA PHE A 37 -5.24 -5.07 -10.64
C PHE A 37 -4.54 -4.30 -11.77
N LYS A 38 -3.76 -4.97 -12.60
CA LYS A 38 -2.88 -4.36 -13.62
C LYS A 38 -3.16 -4.87 -15.03
N TRP A 39 -3.27 -6.18 -15.19
CA TRP A 39 -3.31 -6.83 -16.50
C TRP A 39 -4.71 -6.79 -17.12
N SER A 40 -4.79 -6.90 -18.44
CA SER A 40 -6.07 -7.01 -19.14
C SER A 40 -6.81 -8.30 -18.77
N PRO A 41 -8.14 -8.34 -18.91
CA PRO A 41 -8.93 -9.57 -18.72
C PRO A 41 -8.38 -10.77 -19.49
N ASP A 42 -7.99 -10.59 -20.75
CA ASP A 42 -7.44 -11.66 -21.60
C ASP A 42 -6.13 -12.22 -21.06
N MET A 43 -5.24 -11.35 -20.57
CA MET A 43 -3.96 -11.76 -19.97
C MET A 43 -4.18 -12.54 -18.68
N LEU A 44 -5.15 -12.13 -17.86
CA LEU A 44 -5.52 -12.84 -16.63
C LEU A 44 -6.13 -14.20 -16.95
N SER A 45 -7.04 -14.27 -17.94
CA SER A 45 -7.62 -15.55 -18.39
C SER A 45 -6.53 -16.51 -18.84
N ARG A 46 -5.60 -16.06 -19.70
CA ARG A 46 -4.48 -16.89 -20.17
C ARG A 46 -3.60 -17.37 -19.03
N LEU A 47 -3.32 -16.52 -18.04
CA LEU A 47 -2.54 -16.90 -16.86
C LEU A 47 -3.24 -18.04 -16.11
N TYR A 48 -4.54 -17.91 -15.87
CA TYR A 48 -5.33 -18.92 -15.18
C TYR A 48 -5.41 -20.23 -15.96
N ASP A 49 -5.59 -20.17 -17.28
CA ASP A 49 -5.66 -21.35 -18.14
C ASP A 49 -4.31 -22.10 -18.24
N THR A 50 -3.20 -21.36 -18.27
CA THR A 50 -1.86 -21.93 -18.49
C THR A 50 -1.14 -22.35 -17.20
N ARG A 51 -1.60 -21.86 -16.05
CA ARG A 51 -0.97 -22.09 -14.73
C ARG A 51 -1.98 -22.58 -13.69
N PRO A 52 -2.50 -23.81 -13.83
CA PRO A 52 -3.40 -24.41 -12.85
C PRO A 52 -2.75 -24.60 -11.47
N ASP A 53 -1.43 -24.66 -11.41
CA ASP A 53 -0.66 -24.64 -10.16
C ASP A 53 -0.89 -23.36 -9.37
N VAL A 54 -0.89 -22.20 -10.04
CA VAL A 54 -1.21 -20.91 -9.41
C VAL A 54 -2.67 -20.88 -8.95
N LEU A 55 -3.59 -21.45 -9.73
CA LEU A 55 -5.01 -21.54 -9.38
C LEU A 55 -5.29 -22.36 -8.11
N SER A 56 -4.50 -23.41 -7.86
CA SER A 56 -4.63 -24.24 -6.65
C SER A 56 -4.18 -23.51 -5.38
N ALA A 57 -3.29 -22.53 -5.50
CA ALA A 57 -2.74 -21.77 -4.38
C ALA A 57 -3.57 -20.53 -4.02
N ILE A 58 -4.54 -20.14 -4.86
CA ILE A 58 -5.35 -18.93 -4.67
C ILE A 58 -6.82 -19.28 -4.47
N SER A 59 -7.51 -18.53 -3.60
CA SER A 59 -8.94 -18.75 -3.34
C SER A 59 -9.80 -18.49 -4.57
N GLU A 60 -10.98 -19.10 -4.62
CA GLU A 60 -11.95 -18.92 -5.72
C GLU A 60 -12.28 -17.44 -5.98
N SER A 61 -12.34 -16.64 -4.90
CA SER A 61 -12.55 -15.19 -4.95
C SER A 61 -11.43 -14.41 -5.65
N VAL A 62 -10.26 -15.00 -5.85
CA VAL A 62 -9.11 -14.44 -6.57
C VAL A 62 -9.12 -14.83 -8.06
N ARG A 63 -9.89 -15.86 -8.44
CA ARG A 63 -9.95 -16.37 -9.82
C ARG A 63 -10.83 -15.53 -10.74
N THR A 64 -11.83 -14.86 -10.20
CA THR A 64 -12.71 -13.96 -10.97
C THR A 64 -11.99 -12.64 -11.29
N LEU A 65 -12.57 -11.76 -12.11
CA LEU A 65 -12.06 -10.39 -12.20
C LEU A 65 -12.48 -9.58 -10.96
N PRO A 66 -11.69 -8.56 -10.54
CA PRO A 66 -12.15 -7.60 -9.56
C PRO A 66 -13.51 -6.98 -9.96
N PRO A 67 -14.34 -6.56 -8.99
CA PRO A 67 -15.58 -5.86 -9.31
C PRO A 67 -15.27 -4.54 -10.01
N HIS A 68 -16.08 -4.18 -11.01
CA HIS A 68 -15.93 -2.94 -11.80
C HIS A 68 -14.57 -2.81 -12.51
N TYR A 69 -13.99 -3.92 -12.97
CA TYR A 69 -12.72 -3.95 -13.70
C TYR A 69 -12.90 -3.60 -15.18
N LEU A 70 -13.06 -2.31 -15.48
CA LEU A 70 -13.43 -1.77 -16.80
C LEU A 70 -12.23 -1.21 -17.58
N THR A 71 -11.36 -0.44 -16.93
CA THR A 71 -10.22 0.27 -17.54
C THR A 71 -8.90 -0.01 -16.83
N PRO A 72 -8.41 -1.28 -16.79
CA PRO A 72 -7.09 -1.55 -16.24
C PRO A 72 -5.98 -0.83 -17.04
N PRO A 73 -4.85 -0.49 -16.40
CA PRO A 73 -4.45 -0.84 -15.04
C PRO A 73 -5.04 0.08 -13.96
N TYR A 74 -5.44 -0.49 -12.81
CA TYR A 74 -5.90 0.25 -11.63
C TYR A 74 -4.81 0.43 -10.56
N LEU A 75 -3.76 -0.38 -10.60
CA LEU A 75 -2.66 -0.36 -9.63
C LEU A 75 -1.34 -0.03 -10.32
N SER A 76 -0.57 0.90 -9.75
CA SER A 76 0.77 1.24 -10.25
C SER A 76 1.85 0.82 -9.26
N ALA A 77 3.01 0.40 -9.78
CA ALA A 77 4.22 0.21 -8.98
C ALA A 77 5.12 1.47 -8.99
N GLN A 78 4.73 2.52 -9.70
CA GLN A 78 5.51 3.76 -9.79
C GLN A 78 5.55 4.46 -8.42
N PRO A 79 6.73 4.75 -7.86
CA PRO A 79 6.84 5.41 -6.57
C PRO A 79 6.46 6.89 -6.64
N GLU A 80 6.25 7.50 -5.49
CA GLU A 80 6.30 8.96 -5.32
C GLU A 80 7.69 9.33 -4.82
N VAL A 81 8.34 10.28 -5.49
CA VAL A 81 9.75 10.63 -5.22
C VAL A 81 9.80 12.03 -4.61
N THR A 82 10.28 12.09 -3.37
CA THR A 82 10.52 13.34 -2.65
C THR A 82 12.01 13.54 -2.46
N ARG A 83 12.48 14.78 -2.59
CA ARG A 83 13.87 15.18 -2.34
C ARG A 83 13.92 16.09 -1.12
N HIS A 84 14.89 15.84 -0.24
CA HIS A 84 15.14 16.66 0.94
C HIS A 84 16.64 16.93 1.05
N LEU A 85 17.01 18.20 1.25
CA LEU A 85 18.41 18.57 1.49
C LEU A 85 18.68 18.49 2.99
N MET A 86 19.62 17.64 3.37
CA MET A 86 20.02 17.45 4.77
C MET A 86 20.53 18.76 5.38
N LYS A 87 19.98 19.12 6.54
CA LYS A 87 20.39 20.24 7.37
C LYS A 87 21.07 19.72 8.65
N PRO A 88 21.93 20.50 9.31
CA PRO A 88 22.53 20.11 10.60
C PRO A 88 21.52 19.73 11.70
N ALA A 89 20.28 20.22 11.59
CA ALA A 89 19.19 19.90 12.50
C ALA A 89 18.58 18.50 12.26
N ASP A 90 18.74 17.92 11.07
CA ASP A 90 18.19 16.61 10.73
C ASP A 90 19.09 15.52 11.35
N LYS A 91 18.57 14.79 12.35
CA LYS A 91 19.37 13.84 13.13
C LYS A 91 19.23 12.39 12.66
N PHE A 92 18.04 12.01 12.21
CA PHE A 92 17.74 10.66 11.75
C PHE A 92 16.52 10.66 10.83
N LEU A 93 16.31 9.54 10.13
CA LEU A 93 15.14 9.26 9.31
C LEU A 93 14.56 7.91 9.76
N VAL A 94 13.24 7.85 10.01
CA VAL A 94 12.55 6.60 10.32
C VAL A 94 11.81 6.12 9.08
N LEU A 95 12.18 4.93 8.59
CA LEU A 95 11.44 4.20 7.56
C LEU A 95 10.80 2.97 8.22
N ALA A 96 9.48 2.87 8.13
CA ALA A 96 8.72 1.75 8.70
C ALA A 96 7.44 1.50 7.90
N THR A 97 6.93 0.27 7.99
CA THR A 97 5.62 -0.11 7.45
C THR A 97 4.47 0.44 8.30
N ASP A 98 3.25 0.35 7.79
CA ASP A 98 2.01 0.69 8.50
C ASP A 98 1.88 0.01 9.87
N GLY A 99 2.37 -1.22 10.04
CA GLY A 99 2.36 -1.92 11.32
C GLY A 99 2.95 -1.14 12.50
N LEU A 100 3.88 -0.20 12.28
CA LEU A 100 4.31 0.74 13.32
C LEU A 100 3.36 1.94 13.46
N TRP A 101 2.99 2.54 12.34
CA TRP A 101 2.26 3.81 12.28
C TRP A 101 0.78 3.68 12.67
N GLU A 102 0.22 2.48 12.59
CA GLU A 102 -1.10 2.14 13.11
C GLU A 102 -1.13 2.08 14.65
N LEU A 103 0.02 1.79 15.27
CA LEU A 103 0.13 1.63 16.72
C LEU A 103 0.61 2.90 17.43
N MET A 104 1.44 3.71 16.76
CA MET A 104 2.11 4.84 17.41
C MET A 104 1.99 6.14 16.63
N HIS A 105 1.67 7.22 17.36
CA HIS A 105 1.70 8.57 16.79
C HIS A 105 3.13 8.94 16.38
N ARG A 106 3.29 9.56 15.20
CA ARG A 106 4.60 9.93 14.62
C ARG A 106 5.51 10.68 15.59
N GLN A 107 4.96 11.63 16.35
CA GLN A 107 5.74 12.42 17.31
C GLN A 107 6.34 11.58 18.44
N MET A 108 5.62 10.55 18.89
CA MET A 108 6.08 9.64 19.93
C MET A 108 7.24 8.77 19.41
N VAL A 109 7.14 8.29 18.17
CA VAL A 109 8.24 7.56 17.51
C VAL A 109 9.48 8.44 17.40
N VAL A 110 9.33 9.69 16.96
CA VAL A 110 10.45 10.65 16.86
C VAL A 110 11.07 10.94 18.22
N GLN A 111 10.27 11.12 19.27
CA GLN A 111 10.78 11.36 20.61
C GLN A 111 11.56 10.15 21.14
N LEU A 112 10.98 8.95 21.07
CA LEU A 112 11.63 7.72 21.55
C LEU A 112 12.96 7.44 20.84
N VAL A 113 12.99 7.59 19.51
CA VAL A 113 14.23 7.44 18.74
C VAL A 113 15.22 8.56 19.08
N GLY A 114 14.74 9.80 19.24
CA GLY A 114 15.55 10.95 19.59
C GLY A 114 16.23 10.81 20.95
N ASP A 115 15.48 10.43 21.98
CA ASP A 115 15.96 10.23 23.34
C ASP A 115 17.00 9.09 23.38
N HIS A 116 16.72 7.98 22.69
CA HIS A 116 17.65 6.86 22.55
C HIS A 116 18.97 7.27 21.86
N VAL A 117 18.89 8.00 20.75
CA VAL A 117 20.08 8.47 20.00
C VAL A 117 20.88 9.50 20.82
N ALA A 118 20.22 10.29 21.67
CA ALA A 118 20.87 11.27 22.56
C ALA A 118 21.53 10.63 23.78
N GLY A 119 21.43 9.29 23.96
CA GLY A 119 21.97 8.59 25.12
C GLY A 119 21.21 8.89 26.42
N GLN A 120 19.97 9.39 26.31
CA GLN A 120 19.07 9.49 27.45
C GLN A 120 18.51 8.09 27.71
N GLU A 121 18.74 7.53 28.90
CA GLU A 121 17.97 6.36 29.32
C GLU A 121 16.50 6.76 29.31
N THR A 122 15.70 6.09 28.48
CA THR A 122 14.24 6.18 28.55
C THR A 122 13.79 5.46 29.82
N SER A 123 14.03 6.08 30.98
CA SER A 123 13.54 5.62 32.26
C SER A 123 12.04 5.88 32.32
N GLY A 124 11.25 4.91 31.86
CA GLY A 124 9.82 4.83 32.16
C GLY A 124 8.90 4.80 30.93
N LEU A 125 8.24 3.63 30.78
CA LEU A 125 6.93 3.38 30.15
C LEU A 125 6.85 3.60 28.62
N LEU A 126 6.52 2.63 27.76
CA LEU A 126 5.39 1.68 27.84
C LEU A 126 5.60 0.45 26.95
N CYS A 127 5.21 -0.70 27.49
CA CYS A 127 4.84 -1.92 26.78
C CYS A 127 3.51 -1.70 26.03
N PHE A 128 3.35 -2.20 24.80
CA PHE A 128 2.07 -2.75 24.32
C PHE A 128 2.28 -3.87 23.29
N ASN A 129 1.34 -4.82 23.37
CA ASN A 129 1.34 -6.18 22.88
C ASN A 129 1.38 -6.34 21.36
N VAL A 130 1.90 -7.52 20.97
CA VAL A 130 1.72 -8.17 19.66
C VAL A 130 0.25 -8.27 19.26
#